data_AF-A0A5S4V308-F1
#
_entry.id   AF-A0A5S4V308-F1
#
_cell.length_a   1.000
_cell.length_b   1.000
_cell.length_c   1.000
_cell.angle_alpha   90.00
_cell.angle_beta   90.00
_cell.angle_gamma   90.00
#
_symmetry.space_group_name_H-M   'P 1'
#
loop_
_entity.id
_entity.type
_entity.pdbx_description
1 polymer ?
#
loop_
_entity_poly.entity_id
_entity_poly.type
_entity_poly.pdbx_seq_one_letter_code
_entity_poly.pdbx_strand_id
1 'polypeptide(L)'
;MEFASYLAGERWSDHPACTHGTLAHLARLVNDRTSDAGRAQLTPLIPRVIGLTSDDPMLDVVLAVRAASAALPIAAEERQRSQAVGLRVALEILADRDDEFAADARELAEGALRVDPGADEWAARFIAEIGRGRRPGMTARQCRGIVTGAVDGIARACVADPDDRLVALLAAAVSDTERFVDAPSEPAVLMMDADLPEAGVPAVVRS
;
A
#
# COMPACT_ATOMS: atom_id res chain seq x y z
N MET A 1 -16.51 -2.67 8.62
CA MET A 1 -15.45 -3.56 9.17
C MET A 1 -15.93 -4.36 10.36
N GLU A 2 -16.95 -3.89 11.05
CA GLU A 2 -17.51 -4.49 12.26
C GLU A 2 -18.04 -5.91 12.04
N PHE A 3 -18.62 -6.19 10.86
CA PHE A 3 -18.99 -7.56 10.49
C PHE A 3 -17.77 -8.50 10.40
N ALA A 4 -16.64 -8.04 9.86
CA ALA A 4 -15.43 -8.84 9.80
C ALA A 4 -14.87 -9.10 11.22
N SER A 5 -14.90 -8.09 12.10
CA SER A 5 -14.46 -8.23 13.50
C SER A 5 -15.34 -9.23 14.26
N TYR A 6 -16.66 -9.15 14.07
CA TYR A 6 -17.61 -10.08 14.66
C TYR A 6 -17.38 -11.52 14.19
N LEU A 7 -17.20 -11.73 12.87
CA LEU A 7 -16.94 -13.04 12.30
C LEU A 7 -15.59 -13.63 12.72
N ALA A 8 -14.60 -12.79 12.98
CA ALA A 8 -13.29 -13.18 13.51
C ALA A 8 -13.31 -13.50 15.02
N GLY A 9 -14.45 -13.33 15.70
CA GLY A 9 -14.55 -13.51 17.16
C GLY A 9 -13.94 -12.38 17.98
N GLU A 10 -13.66 -11.24 17.36
CA GLU A 10 -13.18 -10.04 18.04
C GLU A 10 -14.34 -9.24 18.65
N ARG A 11 -14.00 -8.19 19.41
CA ARG A 11 -14.99 -7.18 19.81
C ARG A 11 -15.52 -6.48 18.56
N TRP A 12 -16.81 -6.11 18.59
CA TRP A 12 -17.42 -5.28 17.53
C TRP A 12 -16.66 -3.96 17.38
N SER A 13 -15.98 -3.78 16.24
CA SER A 13 -15.06 -2.66 16.01
C SER A 13 -14.92 -2.38 14.51
N ASP A 14 -14.83 -1.10 14.14
CA ASP A 14 -14.49 -0.69 12.77
C ASP A 14 -12.97 -0.68 12.52
N HIS A 15 -12.16 -0.94 13.56
CA HIS A 15 -10.71 -1.11 13.52
C HIS A 15 -10.34 -2.50 14.10
N PRO A 16 -10.67 -3.60 13.41
CA PRO A 16 -10.32 -4.94 13.88
C PRO A 16 -8.82 -5.19 13.83
N ALA A 17 -8.35 -6.11 14.67
CA ALA A 17 -6.98 -6.61 14.61
C ALA A 17 -6.80 -7.69 13.53
N CYS A 18 -7.88 -8.39 13.15
CA CYS A 18 -7.89 -9.46 12.16
C CYS A 18 -7.68 -9.00 10.71
N THR A 19 -7.54 -7.70 10.46
CA THR A 19 -7.30 -7.15 9.13
C THR A 19 -6.23 -6.08 9.19
N HIS A 20 -5.30 -6.10 8.25
CA HIS A 20 -4.27 -5.08 8.09
C HIS A 20 -4.88 -3.68 8.06
N GLY A 21 -4.33 -2.75 8.85
CA GLY A 21 -5.02 -1.50 9.14
C GLY A 21 -5.26 -0.60 7.92
N THR A 22 -4.41 -0.65 6.90
CA THR A 22 -4.62 0.12 5.66
C THR A 22 -5.64 -0.54 4.74
N LEU A 23 -5.72 -1.88 4.73
CA LEU A 23 -6.79 -2.59 4.04
C LEU A 23 -8.14 -2.32 4.72
N ALA A 24 -8.20 -2.38 6.05
CA ALA A 24 -9.39 -2.02 6.82
C ALA A 24 -9.80 -0.55 6.61
N HIS A 25 -8.83 0.35 6.45
CA HIS A 25 -9.09 1.74 6.09
C HIS A 25 -9.70 1.88 4.69
N LEU A 26 -9.12 1.24 3.68
CA LEU A 26 -9.67 1.20 2.32
C LEU A 26 -11.09 0.63 2.30
N ALA A 27 -11.33 -0.49 2.98
CA ALA A 27 -12.63 -1.16 3.03
C ALA A 27 -13.73 -0.26 3.61
N ARG A 28 -13.43 0.51 4.68
CA ARG A 28 -14.37 1.49 5.23
C ARG A 28 -14.67 2.60 4.24
N LEU A 29 -13.64 3.19 3.63
CA LEU A 29 -13.84 4.26 2.66
C LEU A 29 -14.65 3.81 1.45
N VAL A 30 -14.41 2.60 0.94
CA VAL A 30 -15.21 2.02 -0.14
C VAL A 30 -16.66 1.84 0.33
N ASN A 31 -16.89 1.19 1.46
CA ASN A 31 -18.24 1.02 2.00
C ASN A 31 -19.01 2.34 2.15
N ASP A 32 -18.34 3.38 2.64
CA ASP A 32 -18.93 4.69 2.90
C ASP A 32 -19.21 5.48 1.60
N ARG A 33 -18.54 5.14 0.50
CA ARG A 33 -18.63 5.83 -0.79
C ARG A 33 -19.37 5.06 -1.88
N THR A 34 -19.58 3.77 -1.70
CA THR A 34 -20.45 2.97 -2.56
C THR A 34 -21.92 3.28 -2.25
N SER A 35 -22.78 3.32 -3.26
CA SER A 35 -24.22 3.47 -3.05
C SER A 35 -24.86 2.24 -2.39
N ASP A 36 -26.12 2.36 -1.96
CA ASP A 36 -26.88 1.20 -1.46
C ASP A 36 -26.95 0.04 -2.46
N ALA A 37 -27.07 0.36 -3.76
CA ALA A 37 -27.14 -0.64 -4.81
C ALA A 37 -25.79 -1.38 -4.99
N GLY A 38 -24.67 -0.64 -4.94
CA GLY A 38 -23.34 -1.22 -5.04
C GLY A 38 -22.91 -2.01 -3.79
N ARG A 39 -23.42 -1.66 -2.60
CA ARG A 39 -23.03 -2.31 -1.33
C ARG A 39 -23.27 -3.81 -1.30
N ALA A 40 -24.27 -4.32 -2.03
CA ALA A 40 -24.51 -5.76 -2.14
C ALA A 40 -23.31 -6.52 -2.73
N GLN A 41 -22.53 -5.88 -3.60
CA GLN A 41 -21.33 -6.47 -4.20
C GLN A 41 -20.15 -6.57 -3.21
N LEU A 42 -20.20 -5.84 -2.08
CA LEU A 42 -19.15 -5.87 -1.06
C LEU A 42 -19.31 -7.06 -0.11
N THR A 43 -20.51 -7.62 0.04
CA THR A 43 -20.80 -8.71 0.99
C THR A 43 -19.86 -9.92 0.82
N PRO A 44 -19.55 -10.42 -0.40
CA PRO A 44 -18.62 -11.53 -0.58
C PRO A 44 -17.18 -11.23 -0.15
N LEU A 45 -16.78 -9.96 -0.03
CA LEU A 45 -15.43 -9.55 0.36
C LEU A 45 -15.24 -9.55 1.89
N ILE A 46 -16.33 -9.50 2.67
CA ILE A 46 -16.27 -9.46 4.14
C ILE A 46 -15.50 -10.64 4.75
N PRO A 47 -15.77 -11.91 4.41
CA PRO A 47 -14.99 -13.00 4.99
C PRO A 47 -13.54 -13.04 4.50
N ARG A 48 -13.25 -12.49 3.31
CA ARG A 48 -11.91 -12.54 2.70
C ARG A 48 -10.89 -11.65 3.40
N VAL A 49 -11.31 -10.58 4.08
CA VAL A 49 -10.39 -9.67 4.80
C VAL A 49 -9.93 -10.21 6.16
N ILE A 50 -10.51 -11.32 6.63
CA ILE A 50 -10.23 -11.89 7.94
C ILE A 50 -8.92 -12.68 7.89
N GLY A 51 -8.02 -12.41 8.85
CA GLY A 51 -6.70 -13.03 8.93
C GLY A 51 -5.65 -12.38 8.02
N LEU A 52 -6.04 -11.38 7.22
CA LEU A 52 -5.14 -10.68 6.32
C LEU A 52 -4.33 -9.61 7.07
N THR A 53 -3.34 -10.04 7.84
CA THR A 53 -2.49 -9.18 8.68
C THR A 53 -1.02 -9.32 8.30
N SER A 54 -0.29 -8.20 8.31
CA SER A 54 1.17 -8.18 8.15
C SER A 54 1.74 -6.96 8.88
N ASP A 55 2.94 -7.11 9.45
CA ASP A 55 3.71 -6.00 10.03
C ASP A 55 4.73 -5.42 9.04
N ASP A 56 4.83 -5.98 7.83
CA ASP A 56 5.71 -5.48 6.79
C ASP A 56 5.14 -4.16 6.20
N PRO A 57 5.83 -3.02 6.35
CA PRO A 57 5.35 -1.73 5.86
C PRO A 57 5.19 -1.69 4.32
N MET A 58 5.74 -2.65 3.59
CA MET A 58 5.56 -2.73 2.14
C MET A 58 4.11 -2.99 1.74
N LEU A 59 3.33 -3.69 2.56
CA LEU A 59 1.91 -3.87 2.29
C LEU A 59 1.15 -2.53 2.26
N ASP A 60 1.53 -1.56 3.10
CA ASP A 60 0.97 -0.20 3.02
C ASP A 60 1.27 0.48 1.68
N VAL A 61 2.49 0.31 1.17
CA VAL A 61 2.94 0.90 -0.10
C VAL A 61 2.22 0.24 -1.28
N VAL A 62 2.13 -1.09 -1.30
CA VAL A 62 1.41 -1.85 -2.35
C VAL A 62 -0.06 -1.41 -2.42
N LEU A 63 -0.74 -1.31 -1.27
CA LEU A 63 -2.14 -0.87 -1.21
C LEU A 63 -2.31 0.59 -1.66
N ALA A 64 -1.37 1.47 -1.32
CA ALA A 64 -1.39 2.85 -1.78
C ALA A 64 -1.20 2.95 -3.30
N VAL A 65 -0.25 2.20 -3.87
CA VAL A 65 0.00 2.13 -5.31
C VAL A 65 -1.23 1.59 -6.04
N ARG A 66 -1.83 0.51 -5.55
CA ARG A 66 -3.06 -0.06 -6.11
C ARG A 66 -4.18 0.98 -6.18
N ALA A 67 -4.42 1.70 -5.08
CA ALA A 67 -5.46 2.72 -5.01
C ALA A 67 -5.17 3.90 -5.94
N ALA A 68 -3.95 4.47 -5.88
CA ALA A 68 -3.55 5.60 -6.71
C ALA A 68 -3.63 5.27 -8.20
N SER A 69 -3.17 4.09 -8.59
CA SER A 69 -3.19 3.62 -9.99
C SER A 69 -4.61 3.44 -10.52
N ALA A 70 -5.56 3.00 -9.69
CA ALA A 70 -6.96 2.88 -10.07
C ALA A 70 -7.66 4.25 -10.23
N ALA A 71 -7.27 5.23 -9.43
CA ALA A 71 -7.89 6.56 -9.43
C ALA A 71 -7.32 7.50 -10.51
N LEU A 72 -6.00 7.43 -10.77
CA LEU A 72 -5.28 8.36 -11.64
C LEU A 72 -5.94 8.57 -13.02
N PRO A 73 -6.41 7.52 -13.74
CA PRO A 73 -6.95 7.71 -15.09
C PRO A 73 -8.30 8.43 -15.16
N ILE A 74 -9.03 8.54 -14.04
CA ILE A 74 -10.43 9.01 -14.03
C ILE A 74 -10.71 10.14 -13.04
N ALA A 75 -9.79 10.38 -12.10
CA ALA A 75 -9.96 11.46 -11.14
C ALA A 75 -9.89 12.84 -11.82
N ALA A 76 -10.45 13.86 -11.18
CA ALA A 76 -10.26 15.24 -11.63
C ALA A 76 -8.79 15.67 -11.53
N GLU A 77 -8.34 16.58 -12.39
CA GLU A 77 -6.93 16.96 -12.58
C GLU A 77 -6.16 17.24 -11.27
N GLU A 78 -6.75 18.00 -10.35
CA GLU A 78 -6.13 18.28 -9.04
C GLU A 78 -5.82 16.99 -8.24
N ARG A 79 -6.73 16.01 -8.31
CA ARG A 79 -6.55 14.70 -7.67
C ARG A 79 -5.60 13.83 -8.46
N GLN A 80 -5.61 13.87 -9.81
CA GLN A 80 -4.63 13.15 -10.63
C GLN A 80 -3.20 13.54 -10.28
N ARG A 81 -2.93 14.85 -10.20
CA ARG A 81 -1.65 15.41 -9.78
C ARG A 81 -1.22 14.89 -8.40
N SER A 82 -2.15 14.88 -7.44
CA SER A 82 -1.89 14.36 -6.09
C SER A 82 -1.57 12.86 -6.09
N GLN A 83 -2.29 12.06 -6.90
CA GLN A 83 -2.04 10.62 -7.04
C GLN A 83 -0.70 10.34 -7.74
N ALA A 84 -0.37 11.09 -8.80
CA ALA A 84 0.90 10.96 -9.51
C ALA A 84 2.10 11.26 -8.61
N VAL A 85 2.01 12.26 -7.71
CA VAL A 85 3.04 12.49 -6.67
C VAL A 85 3.17 11.26 -5.76
N GLY A 86 2.05 10.70 -5.29
CA GLY A 86 2.06 9.49 -4.47
C GLY A 86 2.74 8.30 -5.16
N LEU A 87 2.44 8.07 -6.45
CA LEU A 87 3.06 7.00 -7.24
C LEU A 87 4.55 7.22 -7.44
N ARG A 88 5.00 8.44 -7.76
CA ARG A 88 6.44 8.72 -7.90
C ARG A 88 7.21 8.52 -6.60
N VAL A 89 6.65 8.94 -5.48
CA VAL A 89 7.25 8.68 -4.16
C VAL A 89 7.27 7.18 -3.85
N ALA A 90 6.21 6.45 -4.21
CA ALA A 90 6.17 5.00 -4.06
C ALA A 90 7.25 4.31 -4.90
N LEU A 91 7.46 4.72 -6.15
CA LEU A 91 8.49 4.15 -7.03
C LEU A 91 9.89 4.28 -6.44
N GLU A 92 10.21 5.38 -5.78
CA GLU A 92 11.50 5.55 -5.09
C GLU A 92 11.66 4.53 -3.95
N ILE A 93 10.62 4.28 -3.17
CA ILE A 93 10.64 3.32 -2.06
C ILE A 93 10.70 1.88 -2.57
N LEU A 94 9.96 1.60 -3.64
CA LEU A 94 9.94 0.28 -4.25
C LEU A 94 11.30 -0.04 -4.86
N ALA A 95 12.03 0.93 -5.41
CA ALA A 95 13.37 0.71 -5.99
C ALA A 95 14.37 0.06 -5.03
N ASP A 96 14.22 0.24 -3.72
CA ASP A 96 15.12 -0.32 -2.71
C ASP A 96 14.83 -1.80 -2.36
N ARG A 97 13.79 -2.43 -2.94
CA ARG A 97 13.35 -3.79 -2.60
C ARG A 97 13.30 -4.71 -3.82
N ASP A 98 14.06 -5.80 -3.80
CA ASP A 98 14.14 -6.75 -4.92
C ASP A 98 13.29 -8.01 -4.69
N ASP A 99 11.96 -7.84 -4.71
CA ASP A 99 11.01 -8.96 -4.67
C ASP A 99 9.84 -8.79 -5.65
N GLU A 100 9.07 -9.86 -5.83
CA GLU A 100 7.94 -9.92 -6.77
C GLU A 100 6.88 -8.85 -6.47
N PHE A 101 6.59 -8.59 -5.19
CA PHE A 101 5.61 -7.57 -4.80
C PHE A 101 6.06 -6.17 -5.17
N ALA A 102 7.34 -5.87 -4.95
CA ALA A 102 7.92 -4.60 -5.37
C ALA A 102 7.94 -4.48 -6.90
N ALA A 103 8.23 -5.55 -7.64
CA ALA A 103 8.19 -5.57 -9.09
C ALA A 103 6.77 -5.29 -9.64
N ASP A 104 5.78 -6.04 -9.17
CA ASP A 104 4.37 -5.88 -9.57
C ASP A 104 3.86 -4.46 -9.26
N ALA A 105 4.19 -3.93 -8.08
CA ALA A 105 3.79 -2.58 -7.69
C ALA A 105 4.46 -1.50 -8.55
N ARG A 106 5.75 -1.66 -8.92
CA ARG A 106 6.42 -0.74 -9.86
C ARG A 106 5.75 -0.75 -11.22
N GLU A 107 5.50 -1.94 -11.78
CA GLU A 107 4.86 -2.06 -13.08
C GLU A 107 3.48 -1.40 -13.08
N LEU A 108 2.69 -1.60 -12.02
CA LEU A 108 1.38 -0.98 -11.87
C LEU A 108 1.47 0.55 -11.80
N ALA A 109 2.38 1.08 -10.97
CA ALA A 109 2.59 2.52 -10.83
C ALA A 109 3.05 3.17 -12.13
N GLU A 110 4.05 2.59 -12.79
CA GLU A 110 4.57 3.06 -14.08
C GLU A 110 3.51 2.95 -15.18
N GLY A 111 2.71 1.88 -15.17
CA GLY A 111 1.57 1.73 -16.06
C GLY A 111 0.56 2.85 -15.92
N ALA A 112 0.17 3.20 -14.69
CA ALA A 112 -0.76 4.28 -14.44
C ALA A 112 -0.19 5.66 -14.85
N LEU A 113 1.07 5.95 -14.53
CA LEU A 113 1.72 7.21 -14.91
C LEU A 113 1.83 7.37 -16.43
N ARG A 114 2.04 6.28 -17.18
CA ARG A 114 2.02 6.31 -18.66
C ARG A 114 0.64 6.65 -19.25
N VAL A 115 -0.45 6.37 -18.54
CA VAL A 115 -1.81 6.70 -19.00
C VAL A 115 -2.06 8.21 -18.93
N ASP A 116 -1.47 8.92 -17.96
CA ASP A 116 -1.56 10.37 -17.82
C ASP A 116 -0.17 11.04 -17.72
N PRO A 117 0.51 11.25 -18.87
CA PRO A 117 1.81 11.90 -18.88
C PRO A 117 1.79 13.32 -18.32
N GLY A 118 0.66 14.04 -18.41
CA GLY A 118 0.54 15.40 -17.91
C GLY A 118 0.58 15.45 -16.39
N ALA A 119 -0.15 14.56 -15.72
CA ALA A 119 -0.07 14.41 -14.27
C ALA A 119 1.31 13.96 -13.82
N ASP A 120 1.94 13.06 -14.58
CA ASP A 120 3.27 12.54 -14.30
C ASP A 120 4.37 13.62 -14.37
N GLU A 121 4.39 14.40 -15.45
CA GLU A 121 5.32 15.53 -15.64
C GLU A 121 5.11 16.62 -14.59
N TRP A 122 3.84 16.90 -14.25
CA TRP A 122 3.52 17.84 -13.17
C TRP A 122 4.09 17.36 -11.84
N ALA A 123 3.89 16.07 -11.50
CA ALA A 123 4.37 15.49 -10.26
C ALA A 123 5.90 15.51 -10.16
N ALA A 124 6.60 15.18 -11.26
CA ALA A 124 8.06 15.23 -11.31
C ALA A 124 8.60 16.63 -10.98
N ARG A 125 8.02 17.66 -11.60
CA ARG A 125 8.39 19.06 -11.36
C ARG A 125 8.04 19.51 -9.94
N PHE A 126 6.85 19.17 -9.45
CA PHE A 126 6.44 19.51 -8.08
C PHE A 126 7.41 18.93 -7.03
N ILE A 127 7.82 17.68 -7.19
CA ILE A 127 8.80 17.03 -6.30
C ILE A 127 10.16 17.73 -6.38
N ALA A 128 10.60 18.12 -7.57
CA ALA A 128 11.86 18.84 -7.76
C ALA A 128 11.83 20.24 -7.11
N GLU A 129 10.69 20.95 -7.14
CA GLU A 129 10.53 22.30 -6.59
C GLU A 129 10.41 22.33 -5.06
N ILE A 130 9.61 21.44 -4.46
CA ILE A 130 9.40 21.39 -3.00
C ILE A 130 10.66 20.90 -2.26
N GLY A 131 11.49 20.10 -2.94
CA GLY A 131 12.67 19.49 -2.34
C GLY A 131 12.31 18.27 -1.49
N ARG A 132 13.12 17.21 -1.60
CA ARG A 132 12.93 15.99 -0.80
C ARG A 132 13.27 16.30 0.66
N GLY A 133 12.26 16.41 1.51
CA GLY A 133 12.49 16.27 2.95
C GLY A 133 13.18 14.92 3.20
N ARG A 134 14.30 14.91 3.93
CA ARG A 134 15.08 13.70 4.29
C ARG A 134 14.28 12.75 5.21
N ARG A 135 13.18 12.17 4.73
CA ARG A 135 12.43 11.15 5.47
C ARG A 135 12.52 9.85 4.70
N PRO A 136 13.17 8.82 5.25
CA PRO A 136 13.20 7.51 4.63
C PRO A 136 11.79 6.92 4.65
N GLY A 137 11.30 6.52 3.48
CA GLY A 137 10.06 5.76 3.32
C GLY A 137 8.74 6.56 3.38
N MET A 138 7.65 5.85 3.06
CA MET A 138 6.29 6.29 3.31
C MET A 138 5.79 5.70 4.62
N THR A 139 5.30 6.56 5.49
CA THR A 139 4.58 6.13 6.69
C THR A 139 3.21 5.55 6.31
N ALA A 140 2.68 4.62 7.11
CA ALA A 140 1.31 4.12 6.97
C ALA A 140 0.28 5.26 6.88
N ARG A 141 0.51 6.38 7.58
CA ARG A 141 -0.33 7.59 7.50
C ARG A 141 -0.31 8.22 6.11
N GLN A 142 0.85 8.32 5.47
CA GLN A 142 0.96 8.83 4.09
C GLN A 142 0.27 7.88 3.11
N CYS A 143 0.49 6.57 3.23
CA CYS A 143 -0.19 5.56 2.41
C CYS A 143 -1.72 5.67 2.52
N ARG A 144 -2.25 5.77 3.74
CA ARG A 144 -3.69 5.98 3.96
C ARG A 144 -4.20 7.31 3.41
N GLY A 145 -3.38 8.35 3.41
CA GLY A 145 -3.70 9.63 2.75
C GLY A 145 -3.86 9.49 1.23
N ILE A 146 -2.96 8.73 0.59
CA ILE A 146 -3.05 8.38 -0.84
C ILE A 146 -4.34 7.58 -1.10
N VAL A 147 -4.59 6.54 -0.31
CA VAL A 147 -5.81 5.71 -0.38
C VAL A 147 -7.08 6.56 -0.25
N THR A 148 -7.14 7.45 0.73
CA THR A 148 -8.27 8.38 0.91
C THR A 148 -8.47 9.22 -0.34
N GLY A 149 -7.39 9.81 -0.85
CA GLY A 149 -7.46 10.64 -2.05
C GLY A 149 -7.89 9.87 -3.30
N ALA A 150 -7.51 8.61 -3.41
CA ALA A 150 -7.86 7.74 -4.52
C ALA A 150 -9.34 7.36 -4.48
N VAL A 151 -9.85 6.89 -3.33
CA VAL A 151 -11.27 6.57 -3.16
C VAL A 151 -12.14 7.80 -3.37
N ASP A 152 -11.75 8.97 -2.84
CA ASP A 152 -12.40 10.24 -3.12
C ASP A 152 -12.43 10.56 -4.62
N GLY A 153 -11.31 10.33 -5.32
CA GLY A 153 -11.15 10.60 -6.74
C GLY A 153 -12.07 9.73 -7.58
N ILE A 154 -12.14 8.43 -7.30
CA ILE A 154 -13.02 7.48 -8.00
C ILE A 154 -14.49 7.81 -7.72
N ALA A 155 -14.85 8.03 -6.44
CA ALA A 155 -16.23 8.29 -6.05
C ALA A 155 -16.82 9.58 -6.64
N ARG A 156 -15.97 10.55 -7.00
CA ARG A 156 -16.37 11.85 -7.57
C ARG A 156 -16.04 11.98 -9.05
N ALA A 157 -15.51 10.93 -9.67
CA ALA A 157 -15.17 10.94 -11.08
C ALA A 157 -16.43 11.08 -11.93
N CYS A 158 -16.31 11.76 -13.08
CA CYS A 158 -17.39 11.89 -14.05
C CYS A 158 -17.51 10.62 -14.91
N VAL A 159 -17.73 9.48 -14.27
CA VAL A 159 -17.89 8.15 -14.89
C VAL A 159 -19.24 7.56 -14.56
N ALA A 160 -19.73 6.64 -15.39
CA ALA A 160 -21.03 6.01 -15.20
C ALA A 160 -21.02 4.91 -14.11
N ASP A 161 -19.84 4.37 -13.79
CA ASP A 161 -19.60 3.15 -13.02
C ASP A 161 -18.72 3.36 -11.76
N PRO A 162 -18.89 4.42 -10.94
CA PRO A 162 -18.01 4.67 -9.79
C PRO A 162 -18.08 3.56 -8.73
N ASP A 163 -19.28 3.01 -8.48
CA ASP A 163 -19.47 1.92 -7.52
C ASP A 163 -18.70 0.66 -7.94
N ASP A 164 -18.84 0.24 -9.20
CA ASP A 164 -18.18 -0.96 -9.72
C ASP A 164 -16.65 -0.82 -9.66
N ARG A 165 -16.14 0.40 -9.91
CA ARG A 165 -14.70 0.69 -9.79
C ARG A 165 -14.20 0.64 -8.34
N LEU A 166 -14.99 1.14 -7.39
CA LEU A 166 -14.65 1.06 -5.96
C LEU A 166 -14.67 -0.40 -5.46
N VAL A 167 -15.65 -1.18 -5.90
CA VAL A 167 -15.74 -2.63 -5.60
C VAL A 167 -14.53 -3.35 -6.20
N ALA A 168 -14.20 -3.08 -7.47
CA ALA A 168 -13.05 -3.67 -8.14
C ALA A 168 -11.73 -3.30 -7.46
N LEU A 169 -11.57 -2.04 -7.01
CA LEU A 169 -10.41 -1.59 -6.25
C LEU A 169 -10.27 -2.39 -4.94
N LEU A 170 -11.35 -2.51 -4.16
CA LEU A 170 -11.29 -3.27 -2.90
C LEU A 170 -10.99 -4.75 -3.17
N ALA A 171 -11.63 -5.36 -4.16
CA ALA A 171 -11.39 -6.76 -4.51
C ALA A 171 -9.94 -7.02 -4.94
N ALA A 172 -9.34 -6.11 -5.72
CA ALA A 172 -7.93 -6.18 -6.10
C ALA A 172 -7.01 -6.04 -4.88
N ALA A 173 -7.28 -5.07 -4.00
CA ALA A 173 -6.51 -4.86 -2.78
C ALA A 173 -6.57 -6.04 -1.80
N VAL A 174 -7.74 -6.69 -1.69
CA VAL A 174 -7.89 -7.93 -0.93
C VAL A 174 -7.02 -9.04 -1.53
N SER A 175 -7.08 -9.20 -2.85
CA SER A 175 -6.30 -10.24 -3.56
C SER A 175 -4.78 -10.00 -3.48
N ASP A 176 -4.34 -8.73 -3.52
CA ASP A 176 -2.94 -8.37 -3.28
C ASP A 176 -2.52 -8.75 -1.86
N THR A 177 -3.39 -8.51 -0.88
CA THR A 177 -3.08 -8.80 0.53
C THR A 177 -3.06 -10.30 0.80
N GLU A 178 -3.99 -11.07 0.21
CA GLU A 178 -3.98 -12.53 0.23
C GLU A 178 -2.64 -13.06 -0.31
N ARG A 179 -2.22 -12.62 -1.51
CA ARG A 179 -0.91 -12.99 -2.08
C ARG A 179 0.25 -12.60 -1.17
N PHE A 180 0.21 -11.39 -0.59
CA PHE A 180 1.28 -10.87 0.26
C PHE A 180 1.43 -11.66 1.56
N VAL A 181 0.32 -12.05 2.19
CA VAL A 181 0.32 -12.82 3.45
C VAL A 181 0.65 -14.30 3.21
N ASP A 182 0.23 -14.86 2.07
CA ASP A 182 0.51 -16.25 1.70
C ASP A 182 1.95 -16.47 1.21
N ALA A 183 2.68 -15.39 0.88
CA ALA A 183 4.06 -15.48 0.45
C ALA A 183 4.93 -16.07 1.59
N PRO A 184 5.76 -17.09 1.30
CA PRO A 184 6.66 -17.64 2.29
C PRO A 184 7.58 -16.51 2.78
N SER A 185 7.48 -16.16 4.06
CA SER A 185 8.46 -15.29 4.69
C SER A 185 9.81 -16.00 4.56
N GLU A 186 10.77 -15.44 3.82
CA GLU A 186 12.14 -15.97 3.90
C GLU A 186 12.53 -15.97 5.38
N PRO A 187 12.94 -17.11 5.95
CA PRO A 187 13.34 -17.14 7.35
C PRO A 187 14.48 -16.14 7.48
N ALA A 188 14.28 -15.14 8.34
CA ALA A 188 15.34 -14.23 8.73
C ALA A 188 16.53 -15.08 9.14
N VAL A 189 17.56 -15.12 8.28
CA VAL A 189 18.81 -15.78 8.63
C VAL A 189 19.37 -14.94 9.76
N LEU A 190 19.12 -15.41 10.99
CA LEU A 190 19.86 -14.99 12.16
C LEU A 190 21.32 -15.25 11.81
N MET A 191 22.03 -14.19 11.43
CA MET A 191 23.48 -14.16 11.40
C MET A 191 23.95 -14.42 12.82
N MET A 192 24.07 -15.70 13.15
CA MET A 192 24.72 -16.17 14.36
C MET A 192 26.19 -15.80 14.21
N ASP A 193 26.67 -14.99 15.16
CA ASP A 193 28.05 -14.54 15.30
C ASP A 193 29.05 -15.64 14.93
N ALA A 194 29.78 -15.44 13.84
CA ALA A 194 30.95 -16.23 13.50
C ALA A 194 32.20 -15.51 14.05
N ASP A 195 32.71 -16.04 15.15
CA ASP A 195 34.08 -16.00 15.66
C ASP A 195 35.01 -14.88 15.18
N LEU A 196 35.32 -13.96 16.09
CA LEU A 196 36.55 -13.14 16.02
C LEU A 196 37.77 -14.02 16.35
N PRO A 197 38.85 -14.01 15.54
CA PRO A 197 40.07 -14.73 15.87
C PRO A 197 40.81 -14.07 17.05
N GLU A 198 41.29 -14.90 17.99
CA GLU A 198 42.13 -14.50 19.12
C GLU A 198 43.33 -13.66 18.66
N ALA A 199 43.40 -12.42 19.16
CA ALA A 199 44.60 -11.60 19.06
C ALA A 199 45.68 -12.14 20.02
N GLY A 200 46.72 -12.74 19.43
CA GLY A 200 47.89 -13.22 20.14
C GLY A 200 48.58 -12.13 20.97
N VAL A 201 48.87 -12.46 22.23
CA VAL A 201 49.66 -11.67 23.16
C VAL A 201 51.14 -11.69 22.73
N PRO A 202 51.84 -10.56 22.57
CA PRO A 202 53.27 -10.57 22.32
C PRO A 202 54.04 -10.84 23.62
N ALA A 203 54.95 -11.82 23.56
CA ALA A 203 55.87 -12.16 24.63
C ALA A 203 56.86 -11.01 24.93
N VAL A 204 56.95 -10.63 26.20
CA VAL A 204 57.95 -9.70 26.72
C VAL A 204 59.32 -10.37 26.70
N VAL A 205 60.22 -9.90 25.82
CA VAL A 205 61.64 -10.24 25.87
C VAL A 205 62.29 -9.40 26.98
N ARG A 206 62.79 -10.08 28.02
CA ARG A 206 63.72 -9.49 29.00
C ARG A 206 65.13 -9.59 28.43
N SER A 207 65.83 -8.46 28.35
CA SER A 207 67.30 -8.36 28.26
C SER A 207 67.72 -7.06 28.90
#